data_AF-A0A646HGQ1-F1
#
_entry.id   AF-A0A646HGQ1-F1
#
_cell.length_a   1.000
_cell.length_b   1.000
_cell.length_c   1.000
_cell.angle_alpha   90.00
_cell.angle_beta   90.00
_cell.angle_gamma   90.00
#
_symmetry.space_group_name_H-M   'P 1'
#
loop_
_entity.id
_entity.type
_entity.pdbx_description
1 polymer ?
#
loop_
_entity_poly.entity_id
_entity_poly.type
_entity_poly.pdbx_seq_one_letter_code
_entity_poly.pdbx_strand_id
1 'polypeptide(L)'
;MPIITRIIRFLRIGVGISDTDVEYADSTSSTVAPNTGWQTTAPKWQNGHFIWSRTRIYYTNGQEKISNPVCLPSGKGVVSIVEQYYQSASSSILTGGTWVSNKAPAYVEGKFIWTRSVITYTDGSSTATDAVCVTGSKGDKGDKGDKGSTGSVLRGPQLWNTCINGYRFEAGGEGEEWKDTVFYNGNTYSCIKTHVKTADNYPGSAADLNNHYWRLGQSIELLIAHIILTQYQMVENLGVRTIEMKDKDGNIVFKAKDGDLVCKGGNFENITASGNFKSRNEKTWNEIEMNADKGYLVMRGPTSVNDDNWDLPSSIAEMTDLFKVKFESDGDTLSRIATMDLFGFGGRKRVNIDPEFGLRIYSNEGTDDESHLFLGKDSIDYSDGLGHVYHSDWNSLLKKIL
;
A
#
# COMPACT_ATOMS: atom_id res chain seq x y z
N MET A 1 -22.54 -0.07 -11.53
CA MET A 1 -21.21 0.55 -11.71
C MET A 1 -20.48 -0.17 -12.82
N PRO A 2 -19.84 0.53 -13.77
CA PRO A 2 -19.07 -0.10 -14.83
C PRO A 2 -17.80 -0.72 -14.23
N ILE A 3 -17.57 -2.01 -14.51
CA ILE A 3 -16.33 -2.68 -14.13
C ILE A 3 -15.24 -2.20 -15.09
N ILE A 4 -14.26 -1.46 -14.57
CA ILE A 4 -13.06 -1.10 -15.33
C ILE A 4 -12.10 -2.28 -15.24
N THR A 5 -12.08 -3.12 -16.28
CA THR A 5 -11.07 -4.16 -16.42
C THR A 5 -9.76 -3.54 -16.91
N ARG A 6 -8.76 -3.44 -16.03
CA ARG A 6 -7.38 -3.08 -16.41
C ARG A 6 -6.61 -4.36 -16.73
N ILE A 7 -6.33 -4.60 -18.01
CA ILE A 7 -5.44 -5.69 -18.45
C ILE A 7 -4.01 -5.17 -18.33
N ILE A 8 -3.25 -5.67 -17.35
CA ILE A 8 -1.80 -5.47 -17.29
C ILE A 8 -1.14 -6.69 -17.93
N ARG A 9 -0.54 -6.51 -19.11
CA ARG A 9 0.28 -7.54 -19.76
C ARG A 9 1.73 -7.35 -19.32
N PHE A 10 2.24 -8.24 -18.48
CA PHE A 10 3.68 -8.34 -18.26
C PHE A 10 4.30 -9.11 -19.43
N LEU A 11 4.74 -8.38 -20.45
CA LEU A 11 5.64 -8.92 -21.46
C LEU A 11 7.04 -8.95 -20.83
N ARG A 12 7.51 -10.11 -20.37
CA ARG A 12 8.97 -10.30 -20.25
C ARG A 12 9.52 -10.30 -21.67
N ILE A 13 9.95 -9.13 -22.12
CA ILE A 13 10.75 -9.03 -23.33
C ILE A 13 12.15 -9.46 -22.89
N GLY A 14 12.53 -10.71 -23.20
CA GLY A 14 13.91 -11.13 -23.09
C GLY A 14 14.77 -10.18 -23.91
N VAL A 15 15.81 -9.62 -23.30
CA VAL A 15 16.77 -8.76 -24.00
C VAL A 15 17.77 -9.68 -24.69
N GLY A 16 17.62 -9.87 -26.00
CA GLY A 16 18.57 -10.59 -26.84
C GLY A 16 19.68 -9.68 -27.34
N ILE A 17 20.70 -10.26 -27.96
CA ILE A 17 21.68 -9.50 -28.76
C ILE A 17 21.03 -9.26 -30.13
N SER A 18 20.94 -8.00 -30.57
CA SER A 18 20.43 -7.64 -31.89
C SER A 18 21.54 -7.62 -32.94
N ASP A 19 22.74 -7.19 -32.57
CA ASP A 19 23.88 -7.10 -33.47
C ASP A 19 25.21 -7.10 -32.71
N THR A 20 26.29 -7.43 -33.40
CA THR A 20 27.66 -7.36 -32.88
C THR A 20 28.60 -6.90 -33.98
N ASP A 21 29.38 -5.85 -33.70
CA ASP A 21 30.41 -5.33 -34.60
C ASP A 21 31.78 -5.36 -33.93
N VAL A 22 32.81 -5.68 -34.70
CA VAL A 22 34.20 -5.40 -34.29
C VAL A 22 34.64 -4.04 -34.81
N GLU A 23 35.18 -3.24 -33.91
CA GLU A 23 35.75 -1.93 -34.20
C GLU A 23 37.28 -1.99 -34.09
N TYR A 24 37.94 -1.17 -34.90
CA TYR A 24 39.39 -1.01 -34.94
C TYR A 24 39.78 0.44 -34.70
N ALA A 25 40.92 0.65 -34.06
CA ALA A 25 41.51 1.99 -33.89
C ALA A 25 43.03 1.94 -34.12
N ASP A 26 43.55 3.02 -34.70
CA ASP A 26 44.98 3.26 -34.85
C ASP A 26 45.54 3.93 -33.58
N SER A 27 46.74 3.53 -33.15
CA SER A 27 47.40 4.06 -31.96
C SER A 27 48.92 4.05 -32.12
N THR A 28 49.62 4.99 -31.49
CA THR A 28 51.09 4.98 -31.39
C THR A 28 51.59 4.14 -30.21
N SER A 29 50.69 3.51 -29.44
CA SER A 29 51.03 2.67 -28.28
C SER A 29 50.59 1.21 -28.49
N SER A 30 51.49 0.28 -28.20
CA SER A 30 51.22 -1.16 -28.15
C SER A 30 50.69 -1.65 -26.81
N THR A 31 50.69 -0.79 -25.78
CA THR A 31 50.35 -1.17 -24.40
C THR A 31 49.18 -0.37 -23.82
N VAL A 32 48.81 0.75 -24.44
CA VAL A 32 47.70 1.61 -24.01
C VAL A 32 46.70 1.76 -25.15
N ALA A 33 45.46 1.33 -24.90
CA ALA A 33 44.38 1.40 -25.87
C ALA A 33 43.96 2.86 -26.14
N PRO A 34 43.61 3.21 -27.39
CA PRO A 34 43.11 4.53 -27.74
C PRO A 34 41.66 4.76 -27.27
N ASN A 35 41.36 5.99 -26.84
CA ASN A 35 40.05 6.35 -26.29
C ASN A 35 39.05 6.77 -27.38
N THR A 36 39.53 7.09 -28.58
CA THR A 36 38.78 7.65 -29.72
C THR A 36 39.28 7.04 -31.03
N GLY A 37 38.55 7.24 -32.14
CA GLY A 37 38.98 6.79 -33.47
C GLY A 37 38.62 5.36 -33.82
N TRP A 38 37.70 4.75 -33.07
CA TRP A 38 37.17 3.42 -33.34
C TRP A 38 36.24 3.41 -34.55
N GLN A 39 36.47 2.49 -35.49
CA GLN A 39 35.74 2.36 -36.76
C GLN A 39 35.58 0.89 -37.15
N THR A 40 34.54 0.54 -37.90
CA THR A 40 34.28 -0.84 -38.34
C THR A 40 35.15 -1.27 -39.52
N THR A 41 35.87 -0.35 -40.15
CA THR A 41 36.86 -0.64 -41.20
C THR A 41 38.25 -0.55 -40.60
N ALA A 42 39.04 -1.62 -40.72
CA ALA A 42 40.40 -1.63 -40.22
C ALA A 42 41.27 -0.54 -40.88
N PRO A 43 42.03 0.27 -40.10
CA PRO A 43 42.98 1.23 -40.64
C PRO A 43 44.06 0.55 -41.49
N LYS A 44 44.55 1.24 -42.52
CA LYS A 44 45.77 0.81 -43.21
C LYS A 44 46.96 0.95 -42.25
N TRP A 45 47.79 -0.08 -42.20
CA TRP A 45 48.98 -0.06 -41.35
C TRP A 45 49.94 1.06 -41.75
N GLN A 46 50.54 1.71 -40.74
CA GLN A 46 51.58 2.72 -40.88
C GLN A 46 52.78 2.34 -40.02
N ASN A 47 53.98 2.68 -40.49
CA ASN A 47 55.19 2.39 -39.75
C ASN A 47 55.20 3.14 -38.40
N GLY A 48 55.44 2.42 -37.29
CA GLY A 48 55.41 2.97 -35.94
C GLY A 48 54.04 3.02 -35.27
N HIS A 49 52.99 2.52 -35.93
CA HIS A 49 51.62 2.48 -35.41
C HIS A 49 51.14 1.04 -35.12
N PHE A 50 50.18 0.94 -34.20
CA PHE A 50 49.57 -0.29 -33.71
C PHE A 50 48.05 -0.24 -33.94
N ILE A 51 47.48 -1.37 -34.37
CA ILE A 51 46.04 -1.49 -34.56
C ILE A 51 45.45 -2.21 -33.34
N TRP A 52 44.47 -1.56 -32.72
CA TRP A 52 43.68 -2.11 -31.63
C TRP A 52 42.32 -2.59 -32.15
N SER A 53 41.79 -3.64 -31.53
CA SER A 53 40.47 -4.22 -31.84
C SER A 53 39.61 -4.32 -30.58
N ARG A 54 38.30 -4.10 -30.70
CA ARG A 54 37.30 -4.35 -29.65
C ARG A 54 35.96 -4.75 -30.26
N THR A 55 35.08 -5.34 -29.47
CA THR A 55 33.73 -5.75 -29.90
C THR A 55 32.69 -4.86 -29.26
N ARG A 56 31.79 -4.31 -30.07
CA ARG A 56 30.58 -3.62 -29.64
C ARG A 56 29.37 -4.54 -29.85
N ILE A 57 28.57 -4.68 -28.81
CA ILE A 57 27.41 -5.56 -28.75
C ILE A 57 26.17 -4.69 -28.59
N TYR A 58 25.21 -4.84 -29.50
CA TYR A 58 23.91 -4.17 -29.46
C TYR A 58 22.85 -5.14 -28.96
N TYR A 59 21.98 -4.69 -28.07
CA TYR A 59 20.90 -5.49 -27.52
C TYR A 59 19.55 -5.10 -28.11
N THR A 60 18.60 -6.04 -28.16
CA THR A 60 17.25 -5.84 -28.70
C THR A 60 16.40 -4.83 -27.92
N ASN A 61 16.87 -4.38 -26.75
CA ASN A 61 16.26 -3.30 -25.97
C ASN A 61 16.91 -1.92 -26.22
N GLY A 62 17.84 -1.82 -27.17
CA GLY A 62 18.54 -0.59 -27.52
C GLY A 62 19.73 -0.25 -26.62
N GLN A 63 20.13 -1.12 -25.68
CA GLN A 63 21.35 -0.95 -24.89
C GLN A 63 22.59 -1.47 -25.67
N GLU A 64 23.77 -1.05 -25.24
CA GLU A 64 25.06 -1.47 -25.83
C GLU A 64 26.06 -1.92 -24.76
N LYS A 65 26.99 -2.82 -25.14
CA LYS A 65 28.16 -3.20 -24.33
C LYS A 65 29.41 -3.27 -25.20
N ILE A 66 30.53 -2.79 -24.69
CA ILE A 66 31.83 -2.80 -25.38
C ILE A 66 32.81 -3.70 -24.62
N SER A 67 33.56 -4.54 -25.33
CA SER A 67 34.59 -5.40 -24.76
C SER A 67 35.89 -4.63 -24.46
N ASN A 68 36.77 -5.24 -23.67
CA ASN A 68 38.09 -4.67 -23.42
C ASN A 68 38.92 -4.65 -24.73
N PRO A 69 39.51 -3.51 -25.12
CA PRO A 69 40.38 -3.41 -26.30
C PRO A 69 41.61 -4.32 -26.22
N VAL A 70 41.98 -4.91 -27.35
CA VAL A 70 43.17 -5.76 -27.50
C VAL A 70 44.06 -5.23 -28.63
N CYS A 71 45.37 -5.10 -28.36
CA CYS A 71 46.35 -4.77 -29.38
C CYS A 71 46.61 -5.99 -30.26
N LEU A 72 46.53 -5.83 -31.58
CA LEU A 72 46.83 -6.92 -32.50
C LEU A 72 48.36 -7.11 -32.66
N PRO A 73 48.85 -8.34 -32.93
CA PRO A 73 50.29 -8.60 -33.07
C PRO A 73 50.96 -7.74 -34.15
N SER A 74 52.12 -7.14 -33.84
CA SER A 74 52.85 -6.24 -34.74
C SER A 74 54.21 -6.81 -35.19
N GLY A 75 54.58 -6.57 -36.47
CA GLY A 75 55.91 -6.90 -37.01
C GLY A 75 56.01 -6.92 -38.54
N LYS A 76 54.87 -6.94 -39.25
CA LYS A 76 54.75 -6.87 -40.71
C LYS A 76 53.61 -5.91 -41.08
N GLY A 77 53.65 -5.31 -42.26
CA GLY A 77 52.55 -4.45 -42.73
C GLY A 77 51.24 -5.23 -42.83
N VAL A 78 50.14 -4.68 -42.35
CA VAL A 78 48.80 -5.30 -42.45
C VAL A 78 48.12 -4.83 -43.73
N VAL A 79 47.72 -5.79 -44.58
CA VAL A 79 46.98 -5.55 -45.83
C VAL A 79 45.47 -5.51 -45.56
N SER A 80 44.97 -6.48 -44.81
CA SER A 80 43.56 -6.57 -44.47
C SER A 80 43.36 -7.29 -43.14
N ILE A 81 42.29 -6.92 -42.46
CA ILE A 81 41.78 -7.65 -41.30
C ILE A 81 40.34 -7.99 -41.63
N VAL A 82 40.05 -9.28 -41.67
CA VAL A 82 38.70 -9.80 -41.95
C VAL A 82 38.19 -10.46 -40.70
N GLU A 83 37.04 -10.01 -40.22
CA GLU A 83 36.34 -10.67 -39.13
C GLU A 83 35.69 -11.96 -39.62
N GLN A 84 35.84 -13.01 -38.81
CA GLN A 84 35.16 -14.27 -39.02
C GLN A 84 34.33 -14.67 -37.81
N TYR A 85 33.21 -15.30 -38.09
CA TYR A 85 32.26 -15.80 -37.10
C TYR A 85 32.14 -17.32 -37.21
N TYR A 86 31.97 -17.98 -36.07
CA TYR A 86 31.80 -19.42 -35.98
C TYR A 86 30.60 -19.74 -35.09
N GLN A 87 29.69 -20.57 -35.60
CA GLN A 87 28.53 -21.02 -34.86
C GLN A 87 28.80 -22.38 -34.22
N SER A 88 29.13 -22.37 -32.93
CA SER A 88 29.47 -23.58 -32.19
C SER A 88 28.26 -24.20 -31.47
N ALA A 89 28.29 -25.52 -31.26
CA ALA A 89 27.41 -26.21 -30.32
C ALA A 89 27.81 -26.05 -28.84
N SER A 90 28.93 -25.38 -28.53
CA SER A 90 29.40 -25.17 -27.15
C SER A 90 29.83 -23.72 -26.89
N SER A 91 29.64 -23.28 -25.65
CA SER A 91 30.10 -21.98 -25.13
C SER A 91 31.56 -21.99 -24.68
N SER A 92 32.17 -23.17 -24.55
CA SER A 92 33.53 -23.34 -24.03
C SER A 92 34.53 -23.88 -25.06
N ILE A 93 34.06 -24.52 -26.13
CA ILE A 93 34.90 -25.11 -27.18
C ILE A 93 34.32 -24.86 -28.57
N LEU A 94 35.17 -24.71 -29.58
CA LEU A 94 34.75 -24.63 -30.99
C LEU A 94 34.43 -26.04 -31.51
N THR A 95 33.15 -26.34 -31.63
CA THR A 95 32.65 -27.60 -32.20
C THR A 95 31.42 -27.40 -33.08
N GLY A 96 31.35 -28.15 -34.19
CA GLY A 96 30.16 -28.29 -35.03
C GLY A 96 29.79 -27.13 -35.95
N GLY A 97 30.70 -26.18 -36.20
CA GLY A 97 30.50 -25.05 -37.11
C GLY A 97 31.60 -24.87 -38.15
N THR A 98 31.46 -23.83 -38.97
CA THR A 98 32.44 -23.38 -39.97
C THR A 98 32.60 -21.86 -39.86
N TRP A 99 33.82 -21.36 -40.09
CA TRP A 99 34.08 -19.92 -40.09
C TRP A 99 33.46 -19.25 -41.32
N VAL A 100 32.66 -18.22 -41.10
CA VAL A 100 32.08 -17.35 -42.14
C VAL A 100 32.61 -15.93 -41.97
N SER A 101 32.82 -15.20 -43.07
CA SER A 101 33.41 -13.84 -43.02
C SER A 101 32.34 -12.76 -43.13
N ASN A 102 32.66 -11.55 -42.66
CA ASN A 102 31.90 -10.29 -42.85
C ASN A 102 30.52 -10.17 -42.21
N LYS A 103 29.89 -11.27 -41.79
CA LYS A 103 28.59 -11.21 -41.11
C LYS A 103 28.39 -12.37 -40.15
N ALA A 104 27.92 -12.05 -38.94
CA ALA A 104 27.51 -13.04 -37.96
C ALA A 104 26.36 -13.92 -38.50
N PRO A 105 26.40 -15.25 -38.29
CA PRO A 105 25.28 -16.13 -38.58
C PRO A 105 24.01 -15.70 -37.86
N ALA A 106 22.86 -15.98 -38.46
CA ALA A 106 21.59 -15.81 -37.78
C ALA A 106 21.55 -16.65 -36.50
N TYR A 107 20.89 -16.12 -35.48
CA TYR A 107 20.72 -16.83 -34.21
C TYR A 107 20.06 -18.21 -34.42
N VAL A 108 20.65 -19.25 -33.83
CA VAL A 108 20.05 -20.60 -33.74
C VAL A 108 20.05 -21.02 -32.28
N GLU A 109 18.92 -21.56 -31.83
CA GLU A 109 18.75 -22.04 -30.47
C GLU A 109 19.74 -23.15 -30.12
N GLY A 110 20.30 -23.09 -28.91
CA GLY A 110 21.33 -24.04 -28.45
C GLY A 110 22.72 -23.89 -29.12
N LYS A 111 22.95 -22.84 -29.92
CA LYS A 111 24.25 -22.53 -30.53
C LYS A 111 24.85 -21.25 -29.97
N PHE A 112 26.17 -21.17 -30.00
CA PHE A 112 26.98 -20.07 -29.50
C PHE A 112 27.78 -19.46 -30.64
N ILE A 113 27.76 -18.14 -30.77
CA ILE A 113 28.57 -17.43 -31.77
C ILE A 113 29.92 -17.10 -31.14
N TRP A 114 30.97 -17.45 -31.86
CA TRP A 114 32.35 -17.10 -31.58
C TRP A 114 32.87 -16.18 -32.67
N THR A 115 33.71 -15.20 -32.31
CA THR A 115 34.39 -14.31 -33.27
C THR A 115 35.91 -14.47 -33.18
N ARG A 116 36.59 -14.23 -34.30
CA ARG A 116 38.05 -14.03 -34.39
C ARG A 116 38.38 -13.10 -35.55
N SER A 117 39.57 -12.52 -35.53
CA SER A 117 40.11 -11.75 -36.65
C SER A 117 41.14 -12.58 -37.43
N VAL A 118 41.04 -12.58 -38.77
CA VAL A 118 42.09 -13.08 -39.66
C VAL A 118 42.83 -11.88 -40.25
N ILE A 119 44.13 -11.82 -39.99
CA ILE A 119 45.02 -10.74 -40.39
C ILE A 119 45.84 -11.22 -41.58
N THR A 120 45.79 -10.49 -42.69
CA THR A 120 46.63 -10.73 -43.88
C THR A 120 47.72 -9.68 -43.94
N TYR A 121 48.97 -10.11 -44.10
CA TYR A 121 50.14 -9.24 -44.12
C TYR A 121 50.61 -8.91 -45.54
N THR A 122 51.46 -7.89 -45.67
CA THR A 122 52.02 -7.40 -46.94
C THR A 122 52.90 -8.42 -47.67
N ASP A 123 53.36 -9.46 -46.96
CA ASP A 123 54.12 -10.58 -47.54
C ASP A 123 53.22 -11.75 -47.99
N GLY A 124 51.90 -11.60 -47.91
CA GLY A 124 50.92 -12.62 -48.29
C GLY A 124 50.65 -13.68 -47.22
N SER A 125 51.36 -13.67 -46.08
CA SER A 125 51.06 -14.56 -44.96
C SER A 125 49.80 -14.11 -44.20
N SER A 126 49.20 -15.03 -43.43
CA SER A 126 48.06 -14.70 -42.57
C SER A 126 48.14 -15.37 -41.19
N THR A 127 47.57 -14.71 -40.19
CA THR A 127 47.43 -15.23 -38.81
C THR A 127 46.02 -14.97 -38.30
N ALA A 128 45.50 -15.85 -37.46
CA ALA A 128 44.23 -15.64 -36.77
C ALA A 128 44.46 -15.32 -35.28
N THR A 129 43.63 -14.47 -34.70
CA THR A 129 43.57 -14.28 -33.25
C THR A 129 42.92 -15.49 -32.58
N ASP A 130 43.07 -15.56 -31.26
CA ASP A 130 42.26 -16.48 -30.45
C ASP A 130 40.77 -16.17 -30.63
N ALA A 131 39.96 -17.24 -30.66
CA ALA A 131 38.52 -17.12 -30.80
C ALA A 131 37.86 -16.81 -29.44
N VAL A 132 36.89 -15.90 -29.44
CA VAL A 132 36.16 -15.49 -28.23
C VAL A 132 34.67 -15.77 -28.41
N CYS A 133 34.05 -16.40 -27.41
CA CYS A 133 32.62 -16.63 -27.38
C CYS A 133 31.89 -15.31 -27.07
N VAL A 134 31.05 -14.84 -28.00
CA VAL A 134 30.37 -13.53 -27.90
C VAL A 134 28.89 -13.62 -27.53
N THR A 135 28.34 -14.83 -27.41
CA THR A 135 26.97 -15.07 -26.97
C THR A 135 26.94 -15.91 -25.69
N GLY A 136 26.18 -15.49 -24.68
CA GLY A 136 25.79 -16.36 -23.57
C GLY A 136 24.70 -17.35 -23.98
N SER A 137 24.49 -18.40 -23.18
CA SER A 137 23.34 -19.30 -23.35
C SER A 137 22.05 -18.47 -23.32
N LYS A 138 21.20 -18.61 -24.32
CA LYS A 138 19.81 -18.13 -24.21
C LYS A 138 19.18 -18.89 -23.04
N GLY A 139 18.70 -18.17 -22.02
CA GLY A 139 17.72 -18.75 -21.11
C GLY A 139 16.47 -19.06 -21.91
N ASP A 140 15.91 -20.25 -21.73
CA ASP A 140 14.86 -20.80 -22.60
C ASP A 140 13.78 -19.76 -22.94
N LYS A 141 13.37 -19.75 -24.22
CA LYS A 141 12.11 -19.10 -24.57
C LYS A 141 11.03 -19.95 -23.91
N GLY A 142 10.51 -19.47 -22.78
CA GLY A 142 9.34 -20.09 -22.16
C GLY A 142 8.28 -20.27 -23.24
N ASP A 143 7.69 -21.47 -23.30
CA ASP A 143 6.62 -21.79 -24.22
C ASP A 143 5.55 -20.70 -24.19
N LYS A 144 4.80 -20.55 -25.30
CA LYS A 144 3.55 -19.80 -25.23
C LYS A 144 2.67 -20.55 -24.23
N GLY A 145 2.64 -20.08 -22.99
CA GLY A 145 1.80 -20.67 -21.98
C GLY A 145 0.38 -20.77 -22.54
N ASP A 146 -0.24 -21.94 -22.40
CA ASP A 146 -1.69 -22.02 -22.42
C ASP A 146 -2.24 -20.86 -21.60
N LYS A 147 -3.38 -20.29 -22.03
CA LYS A 147 -4.04 -19.19 -21.33
C LYS A 147 -3.96 -19.45 -19.83
N GLY A 148 -3.07 -18.73 -19.14
CA GLY A 148 -2.85 -18.98 -17.73
C GLY A 148 -4.19 -18.88 -17.03
N SER A 149 -4.51 -19.90 -16.23
CA SER A 149 -5.50 -19.75 -15.17
C SER A 149 -5.19 -18.42 -14.49
N THR A 150 -6.21 -17.56 -14.36
CA THR A 150 -6.16 -16.24 -13.71
C THR A 150 -4.97 -16.11 -12.76
N GLY A 151 -4.02 -15.23 -13.10
CA GLY A 151 -2.74 -15.11 -12.40
C GLY A 151 -2.92 -15.12 -10.89
N SER A 152 -2.24 -16.05 -10.22
CA SER A 152 -2.12 -16.05 -8.77
C SER A 152 -1.28 -14.85 -8.38
N VAL A 153 -1.87 -13.90 -7.67
CA VAL A 153 -1.18 -12.80 -7.00
C VAL A 153 -0.17 -13.40 -6.01
N LEU A 154 1.05 -12.87 -5.93
CA LEU A 154 1.97 -13.15 -4.81
C LEU A 154 1.21 -12.86 -3.51
N ARG A 155 0.94 -13.88 -2.68
CA ARG A 155 0.23 -13.70 -1.40
C ARG A 155 1.12 -13.14 -0.28
N GLY A 156 2.35 -12.76 -0.59
CA GLY A 156 3.35 -12.26 0.35
C GLY A 156 3.76 -13.29 1.41
N PRO A 157 4.86 -13.07 2.13
CA PRO A 157 5.17 -13.82 3.33
C PRO A 157 4.07 -13.64 4.37
N GLN A 158 3.58 -14.73 4.94
CA GLN A 158 2.59 -14.74 6.01
C GLN A 158 3.26 -15.09 7.35
N LEU A 159 2.76 -14.55 8.46
CA LEU A 159 3.16 -15.03 9.78
C LEU A 159 2.46 -16.37 10.04
N TRP A 160 3.21 -17.41 10.42
CA TRP A 160 2.64 -18.74 10.64
C TRP A 160 1.45 -18.72 11.63
N ASN A 161 1.57 -17.94 12.71
CA ASN A 161 0.58 -17.87 13.77
C ASN A 161 -0.68 -17.10 13.36
N THR A 162 -0.62 -16.25 12.33
CA THR A 162 -1.80 -15.51 11.82
C THR A 162 -2.56 -16.30 10.76
N CYS A 163 -1.98 -17.38 10.22
CA CYS A 163 -2.66 -18.27 9.31
C CYS A 163 -3.62 -19.20 10.06
N ILE A 164 -4.89 -19.19 9.66
CA ILE A 164 -5.90 -20.12 10.21
C ILE A 164 -5.58 -21.58 9.86
N ASN A 165 -5.96 -22.51 10.73
CA ASN A 165 -5.97 -23.94 10.36
C ASN A 165 -6.98 -24.15 9.21
N GLY A 166 -6.58 -24.92 8.20
CA GLY A 166 -7.34 -25.03 6.94
C GLY A 166 -6.87 -24.09 5.82
N TYR A 167 -5.95 -23.16 6.10
CA TYR A 167 -5.31 -22.37 5.04
C TYR A 167 -4.52 -23.26 4.07
N ARG A 168 -4.74 -23.13 2.76
CA ARG A 168 -4.04 -23.93 1.74
C ARG A 168 -2.80 -23.20 1.23
N PHE A 169 -1.64 -23.75 1.58
CA PHE A 169 -0.36 -23.35 1.03
C PHE A 169 -0.11 -24.03 -0.31
N GLU A 170 0.36 -23.27 -1.29
CA GLU A 170 0.65 -23.75 -2.64
C GLU A 170 2.16 -23.69 -2.91
N ALA A 171 2.67 -24.70 -3.60
CA ALA A 171 3.99 -24.71 -4.21
C ALA A 171 3.88 -24.61 -5.75
N GLY A 172 5.02 -24.63 -6.44
CA GLY A 172 5.10 -24.70 -7.90
C GLY A 172 4.68 -26.07 -8.43
N GLY A 173 5.16 -26.45 -9.63
CA GLY A 173 5.13 -27.85 -10.07
C GLY A 173 5.80 -28.79 -9.05
N GLU A 174 5.67 -30.11 -9.23
CA GLU A 174 6.21 -31.09 -8.29
C GLU A 174 7.74 -30.92 -8.12
N GLY A 175 8.19 -30.49 -6.93
CA GLY A 175 9.59 -30.18 -6.64
C GLY A 175 10.06 -28.79 -7.10
N GLU A 176 9.18 -27.98 -7.70
CA GLU A 176 9.45 -26.60 -8.08
C GLU A 176 9.03 -25.64 -6.98
N GLU A 177 9.93 -24.71 -6.69
CA GLU A 177 9.67 -23.62 -5.78
C GLU A 177 8.62 -22.67 -6.39
N TRP A 178 7.83 -22.02 -5.54
CA TRP A 178 6.94 -20.86 -5.77
C TRP A 178 5.43 -21.10 -5.67
N LYS A 179 4.85 -20.62 -4.54
CA LYS A 179 3.67 -19.73 -4.49
C LYS A 179 3.49 -19.04 -3.12
N ASP A 180 3.85 -19.68 -2.00
CA ASP A 180 3.76 -19.09 -0.66
C ASP A 180 5.05 -19.17 0.17
N THR A 181 5.27 -18.16 1.01
CA THR A 181 6.35 -18.11 2.00
C THR A 181 5.75 -17.81 3.38
N VAL A 182 6.41 -18.27 4.44
CA VAL A 182 6.01 -17.99 5.83
C VAL A 182 7.19 -17.51 6.66
N PHE A 183 6.94 -16.65 7.64
CA PHE A 183 7.90 -16.30 8.68
C PHE A 183 7.60 -17.11 9.94
N TYR A 184 8.60 -17.82 10.43
CA TYR A 184 8.51 -18.68 11.61
C TYR A 184 9.85 -18.68 12.35
N ASN A 185 9.82 -18.43 13.67
CA ASN A 185 11.00 -18.42 14.54
C ASN A 185 12.20 -17.61 14.00
N GLY A 186 11.96 -16.44 13.42
CA GLY A 186 13.04 -15.57 12.93
C GLY A 186 13.50 -15.84 11.49
N ASN A 187 12.99 -16.90 10.86
CA ASN A 187 13.41 -17.33 9.53
C ASN A 187 12.26 -17.27 8.53
N THR A 188 12.58 -17.04 7.26
CA THR A 188 11.64 -17.16 6.14
C THR A 188 11.76 -18.56 5.54
N TYR A 189 10.62 -19.23 5.37
CA TYR A 189 10.51 -20.54 4.75
C TYR A 189 9.65 -20.48 3.50
N SER A 190 10.04 -21.22 2.48
CA SER A 190 9.28 -21.35 1.23
C SER A 190 8.55 -22.69 1.21
N CYS A 191 7.27 -22.64 0.81
CA CYS A 191 6.50 -23.84 0.57
C CYS A 191 7.05 -24.54 -0.68
N ILE A 192 7.46 -25.80 -0.52
CA ILE A 192 8.00 -26.65 -1.60
C ILE A 192 7.03 -27.76 -2.00
N LYS A 193 5.96 -27.97 -1.21
CA LYS A 193 4.89 -28.92 -1.52
C LYS A 193 3.55 -28.41 -1.03
N THR A 194 2.58 -28.28 -1.95
CA THR A 194 1.22 -27.83 -1.65
C THR A 194 0.59 -28.67 -0.53
N HIS A 195 0.05 -28.00 0.49
CA HIS A 195 -0.56 -28.65 1.65
C HIS A 195 -1.56 -27.72 2.35
N VAL A 196 -2.36 -28.29 3.24
CA VAL A 196 -3.29 -27.54 4.09
C VAL A 196 -2.67 -27.39 5.48
N LYS A 197 -2.68 -26.18 6.04
CA LYS A 197 -2.19 -25.90 7.39
C LYS A 197 -2.95 -26.73 8.42
N THR A 198 -2.20 -27.45 9.24
CA THR A 198 -2.65 -28.07 10.50
C THR A 198 -1.84 -27.50 11.66
N ALA A 199 -2.15 -27.92 12.88
CA ALA A 199 -1.32 -27.56 14.04
C ALA A 199 0.09 -28.15 13.96
N ASP A 200 0.29 -29.22 13.19
CA ASP A 200 1.46 -30.09 13.30
C ASP A 200 2.41 -30.01 12.10
N ASN A 201 2.13 -29.20 11.08
CA ASN A 201 2.94 -29.08 9.86
C ASN A 201 3.65 -27.73 9.69
N TYR A 202 3.99 -27.08 10.80
CA TYR A 202 4.85 -25.90 10.81
C TYR A 202 6.28 -26.22 10.34
N PRO A 203 7.05 -25.22 9.84
CA PRO A 203 8.43 -25.44 9.42
C PRO A 203 9.29 -26.08 10.52
N GLY A 204 9.93 -27.21 10.22
CA GLY A 204 10.75 -27.98 11.15
C GLY A 204 9.98 -28.97 12.04
N SER A 205 8.66 -29.10 11.89
CA SER A 205 7.89 -30.12 12.60
C SER A 205 8.15 -31.54 12.07
N ALA A 206 7.75 -32.57 12.83
CA ALA A 206 7.84 -33.96 12.37
C ALA A 206 7.05 -34.20 11.06
N ALA A 207 5.90 -33.56 10.89
CA ALA A 207 5.10 -33.70 9.68
C ALA A 207 5.78 -33.03 8.47
N ASP A 208 6.43 -31.88 8.67
CA ASP A 208 7.24 -31.24 7.64
C ASP A 208 8.45 -32.09 7.24
N LEU A 209 9.24 -32.56 8.21
CA LEU A 209 10.43 -33.38 7.94
C LEU A 209 10.11 -34.66 7.16
N ASN A 210 8.95 -35.27 7.41
CA ASN A 210 8.52 -36.49 6.72
C ASN A 210 7.95 -36.24 5.31
N ASN A 211 7.38 -35.06 5.07
CA ASN A 211 6.65 -34.78 3.83
C ASN A 211 7.32 -33.73 2.93
N HIS A 212 8.37 -33.08 3.42
CA HIS A 212 9.10 -31.99 2.80
C HIS A 212 8.14 -30.88 2.37
N TYR A 213 7.49 -30.23 3.34
CA TYR A 213 6.57 -29.13 3.07
C TYR A 213 7.30 -27.79 2.92
N TRP A 214 8.38 -27.59 3.67
CA TRP A 214 9.09 -26.32 3.77
C TRP A 214 10.60 -26.45 3.49
N ARG A 215 11.19 -25.35 3.00
CA ARG A 215 12.65 -25.15 2.96
C ARG A 215 13.01 -23.78 3.53
N LEU A 216 14.24 -23.60 4.01
CA LEU A 216 14.75 -22.28 4.38
C LEU A 216 14.91 -21.41 3.12
N GLY A 217 14.45 -20.15 3.19
CA GLY A 217 14.43 -19.25 2.04
C GLY A 217 15.82 -18.79 1.58
N GLN A 218 15.97 -18.56 0.27
CA GLN A 218 17.22 -18.11 -0.37
C GLN A 218 17.33 -16.57 -0.49
N SER A 219 18.52 -16.08 -0.83
CA SER A 219 18.89 -14.65 -0.85
C SER A 219 17.95 -13.75 -1.67
N ILE A 220 17.32 -14.26 -2.73
CA ILE A 220 16.36 -13.50 -3.55
C ILE A 220 14.98 -13.38 -2.88
N GLU A 221 14.60 -14.37 -2.07
CA GLU A 221 13.38 -14.35 -1.26
C GLU A 221 13.56 -13.41 -0.06
N LEU A 222 14.77 -13.30 0.48
CA LEU A 222 15.14 -12.27 1.47
C LEU A 222 15.06 -10.85 0.90
N LEU A 223 15.43 -10.63 -0.38
CA LEU A 223 15.27 -9.35 -1.07
C LEU A 223 13.79 -8.99 -1.25
N ILE A 224 12.95 -9.95 -1.66
CA ILE A 224 11.50 -9.76 -1.80
C ILE A 224 10.84 -9.56 -0.42
N ALA A 225 11.25 -10.29 0.61
CA ALA A 225 10.78 -10.10 1.97
C ALA A 225 11.14 -8.70 2.49
N HIS A 226 12.37 -8.21 2.25
CA HIS A 226 12.75 -6.83 2.58
C HIS A 226 11.92 -5.80 1.81
N ILE A 227 11.68 -6.00 0.50
CA ILE A 227 10.84 -5.10 -0.32
C ILE A 227 9.38 -5.09 0.18
N ILE A 228 8.81 -6.26 0.51
CA ILE A 228 7.46 -6.37 1.04
C ILE A 228 7.36 -5.79 2.46
N LEU A 229 8.34 -6.04 3.34
CA LEU A 229 8.43 -5.42 4.66
C LEU A 229 8.53 -3.88 4.56
N THR A 230 9.18 -3.34 3.53
CA THR A 230 9.22 -1.88 3.32
C THR A 230 7.94 -1.29 2.73
N GLN A 231 7.09 -2.07 2.05
CA GLN A 231 5.82 -1.59 1.46
C GLN A 231 4.58 -1.89 2.32
N TYR A 232 4.61 -2.97 3.10
CA TYR A 232 3.57 -3.41 4.03
C TYR A 232 4.27 -3.81 5.34
N GLN A 233 4.55 -2.83 6.19
CA GLN A 233 5.03 -3.10 7.54
C GLN A 233 3.92 -3.79 8.34
N MET A 234 3.88 -5.12 8.33
CA MET A 234 3.10 -5.89 9.30
C MET A 234 3.83 -5.81 10.63
N VAL A 235 3.39 -4.91 11.51
CA VAL A 235 3.97 -4.74 12.84
C VAL A 235 2.93 -5.18 13.86
N GLU A 236 3.15 -6.32 14.52
CA GLU A 236 2.25 -6.81 15.58
C GLU A 236 2.27 -5.90 16.82
N ASN A 237 3.40 -5.22 17.07
CA ASN A 237 3.58 -4.28 18.18
C ASN A 237 4.36 -3.04 17.72
N LEU A 238 3.65 -2.04 17.20
CA LEU A 238 4.25 -0.78 16.77
C LEU A 238 4.19 0.26 17.89
N GLY A 239 5.31 0.45 18.59
CA GLY A 239 5.49 1.55 19.52
C GLY A 239 5.86 2.83 18.78
N VAL A 240 4.88 3.67 18.43
CA VAL A 240 5.09 4.94 17.73
C VAL A 240 4.69 6.13 18.60
N ARG A 241 5.52 7.17 18.61
CA ARG A 241 5.21 8.45 19.27
C ARG A 241 4.23 9.31 18.46
N THR A 242 4.10 9.02 17.17
CA THR A 242 3.27 9.81 16.25
C THR A 242 2.81 8.91 15.11
N ILE A 243 1.52 8.96 14.80
CA ILE A 243 0.93 8.43 13.56
C ILE A 243 0.44 9.63 12.76
N GLU A 244 0.82 9.74 11.50
CA GLU A 244 0.32 10.76 10.58
C GLU A 244 -0.07 10.12 9.25
N MET A 245 -1.32 10.30 8.85
CA MET A 245 -1.80 9.99 7.51
C MET A 245 -2.06 11.31 6.78
N LYS A 246 -1.54 11.42 5.55
CA LYS A 246 -1.69 12.60 4.70
C LYS A 246 -2.45 12.26 3.43
N ASP A 247 -3.21 13.22 2.90
CA ASP A 247 -3.81 13.12 1.58
C ASP A 247 -2.77 13.30 0.46
N LYS A 248 -3.22 13.20 -0.80
CA LYS A 248 -2.37 13.38 -2.00
C LYS A 248 -1.72 14.77 -2.09
N ASP A 249 -2.28 15.76 -1.41
CA ASP A 249 -1.81 17.15 -1.41
C ASP A 249 -0.91 17.43 -0.19
N GLY A 250 -0.65 16.41 0.64
CA GLY A 250 0.23 16.47 1.82
C GLY A 250 -0.46 16.94 3.10
N ASN A 251 -1.78 17.15 3.10
CA ASN A 251 -2.50 17.60 4.29
C ASN A 251 -2.76 16.42 5.24
N ILE A 252 -2.58 16.65 6.53
CA ILE A 252 -2.91 15.64 7.56
C ILE A 252 -4.43 15.38 7.56
N VAL A 253 -4.81 14.12 7.41
CA VAL A 253 -6.20 13.63 7.47
C VAL A 253 -6.48 12.78 8.72
N PHE A 254 -5.44 12.12 9.26
CA PHE A 254 -5.50 11.41 10.54
C PHE A 254 -4.17 11.60 11.28
N LYS A 255 -4.21 11.92 12.57
CA LYS A 255 -3.02 12.04 13.40
C LYS A 255 -3.28 11.62 14.83
N ALA A 256 -2.41 10.77 15.37
CA ALA A 256 -2.34 10.48 16.79
C ALA A 256 -0.98 10.93 17.32
N LYS A 257 -0.95 11.97 18.17
CA LYS A 257 0.30 12.55 18.68
C LYS A 257 0.07 13.31 19.98
N ASP A 258 0.98 13.19 20.95
CA ASP A 258 1.00 13.99 22.19
C ASP A 258 -0.32 13.94 22.99
N GLY A 259 -1.05 12.82 22.90
CA GLY A 259 -2.36 12.63 23.54
C GLY A 259 -3.55 13.08 22.68
N ASP A 260 -3.31 13.77 21.57
CA ASP A 260 -4.34 14.23 20.66
C ASP A 260 -4.61 13.24 19.53
N LEU A 261 -5.89 13.10 19.17
CA LEU A 261 -6.36 12.39 18.00
C LEU A 261 -7.10 13.36 17.07
N VAL A 262 -6.55 13.60 15.89
CA VAL A 262 -7.16 14.44 14.84
C VAL A 262 -7.62 13.53 13.71
N CYS A 263 -8.89 13.62 13.32
CA CYS A 263 -9.43 12.93 12.15
C CYS A 263 -10.34 13.88 11.36
N LYS A 264 -10.05 14.07 10.07
CA LYS A 264 -10.81 14.99 9.19
C LYS A 264 -11.96 14.33 8.41
N GLY A 265 -12.16 13.03 8.57
CA GLY A 265 -13.26 12.32 7.93
C GLY A 265 -13.18 10.79 8.11
N GLY A 266 -14.33 10.13 7.99
CA GLY A 266 -14.48 8.68 8.16
C GLY A 266 -15.72 8.33 8.97
N ASN A 267 -16.15 7.06 8.87
CA ASN A 267 -17.21 6.51 9.72
C ASN A 267 -16.56 5.72 10.85
N PHE A 268 -16.95 6.03 12.09
CA PHE A 268 -16.49 5.32 13.27
C PHE A 268 -17.65 4.53 13.85
N GLU A 269 -17.56 3.21 13.78
CA GLU A 269 -18.57 2.29 14.31
C GLU A 269 -18.01 1.56 15.55
N ASN A 270 -18.88 1.20 16.50
CA ASN A 270 -18.53 0.47 17.72
C ASN A 270 -17.49 1.17 18.62
N ILE A 271 -17.56 2.50 18.73
CA ILE A 271 -16.67 3.28 19.59
C ILE A 271 -17.17 3.27 21.04
N THR A 272 -16.28 2.91 21.97
CA THR A 272 -16.47 3.16 23.40
C THR A 272 -15.58 4.33 23.81
N ALA A 273 -16.19 5.40 24.31
CA ALA A 273 -15.48 6.56 24.83
C ALA A 273 -16.23 7.11 26.05
N SER A 274 -15.53 7.84 26.91
CA SER A 274 -16.07 8.45 28.15
C SER A 274 -15.80 9.96 28.18
N GLY A 275 -16.44 10.68 29.10
CA GLY A 275 -16.30 12.12 29.23
C GLY A 275 -17.25 12.93 28.34
N ASN A 276 -16.79 14.12 27.92
CA ASN A 276 -17.57 15.08 27.14
C ASN A 276 -17.46 14.79 25.64
N PHE A 277 -18.60 14.59 24.99
CA PHE A 277 -18.71 14.52 23.55
C PHE A 277 -19.35 15.78 23.03
N LYS A 278 -18.66 16.48 22.13
CA LYS A 278 -19.11 17.77 21.61
C LYS A 278 -18.97 17.78 20.09
N SER A 279 -20.08 18.10 19.43
CA SER A 279 -20.12 18.43 18.01
C SER A 279 -20.53 19.89 17.88
N ARG A 280 -19.68 20.72 17.28
CA ARG A 280 -19.91 22.15 17.12
C ARG A 280 -19.66 22.58 15.68
N ASN A 281 -20.58 23.34 15.11
CA ASN A 281 -20.35 24.06 13.86
C ASN A 281 -19.97 25.52 14.18
N GLU A 282 -18.72 25.90 13.89
CA GLU A 282 -18.22 27.25 14.19
C GLU A 282 -18.92 28.37 13.40
N LYS A 283 -19.56 28.05 12.27
CA LYS A 283 -20.24 29.06 11.43
C LYS A 283 -21.67 29.30 11.87
N THR A 284 -22.44 28.24 12.07
CA THR A 284 -23.85 28.33 12.47
C THR A 284 -24.03 28.42 13.99
N TRP A 285 -22.93 28.26 14.74
CA TRP A 285 -22.87 28.19 16.20
C TRP A 285 -23.60 27.01 16.83
N ASN A 286 -24.29 26.17 16.06
CA ASN A 286 -24.98 24.99 16.57
C ASN A 286 -24.00 24.03 17.26
N GLU A 287 -24.38 23.60 18.46
CA GLU A 287 -23.59 22.72 19.27
C GLU A 287 -24.46 21.67 19.95
N ILE A 288 -24.01 20.42 19.91
CA ILE A 288 -24.56 19.34 20.72
C ILE A 288 -23.44 18.83 21.61
N GLU A 289 -23.69 18.81 22.90
CA GLU A 289 -22.77 18.25 23.89
C GLU A 289 -23.50 17.20 24.73
N MET A 290 -22.86 16.06 24.98
CA MET A 290 -23.36 15.05 25.91
C MET A 290 -22.23 14.53 26.79
N ASN A 291 -22.57 14.15 28.02
CA ASN A 291 -21.66 13.48 28.93
C ASN A 291 -22.44 12.41 29.70
N ALA A 292 -22.05 11.17 29.52
CA ALA A 292 -22.68 10.03 30.17
C ALA A 292 -22.35 9.96 31.67
N ASP A 293 -21.10 10.28 32.05
CA ASP A 293 -20.63 10.25 33.44
C ASP A 293 -21.37 11.29 34.32
N LYS A 294 -21.69 12.45 33.74
CA LYS A 294 -22.44 13.54 34.37
C LYS A 294 -23.95 13.46 34.09
N GLY A 295 -24.38 12.56 33.21
CA GLY A 295 -25.78 12.34 32.87
C GLY A 295 -26.48 13.54 32.22
N TYR A 296 -25.94 14.12 31.15
CA TYR A 296 -26.66 15.15 30.39
C TYR A 296 -26.48 15.07 28.87
N LEU A 297 -27.44 15.68 28.17
CA LEU A 297 -27.41 16.05 26.76
C LEU A 297 -27.86 17.51 26.65
N VAL A 298 -27.11 18.35 25.95
CA VAL A 298 -27.45 19.75 25.74
C VAL A 298 -27.26 20.13 24.27
N MET A 299 -28.23 20.85 23.74
CA MET A 299 -28.17 21.52 22.46
C MET A 299 -28.11 23.01 22.71
N ARG A 300 -27.16 23.67 22.07
CA ARG A 300 -26.96 25.11 22.15
C ARG A 300 -27.00 25.72 20.75
N GLY A 301 -27.42 26.97 20.68
CA GLY A 301 -27.43 27.76 19.46
C GLY A 301 -27.29 29.25 19.73
N PRO A 302 -27.28 30.08 18.68
CA PRO A 302 -27.29 31.52 18.83
C PRO A 302 -28.64 32.01 19.36
N THR A 303 -28.64 33.09 20.15
CA THR A 303 -29.87 33.73 20.67
C THR A 303 -30.72 34.35 19.58
N SER A 304 -30.14 34.64 18.42
CA SER A 304 -30.82 35.15 17.23
C SER A 304 -30.03 34.81 15.96
N VAL A 305 -30.74 34.71 14.83
CA VAL A 305 -30.15 34.45 13.51
C VAL A 305 -30.17 35.72 12.67
N ASN A 306 -29.33 35.77 11.63
CA ASN A 306 -29.26 36.87 10.70
C ASN A 306 -30.51 36.89 9.81
N ASP A 307 -31.16 38.05 9.64
CA ASP A 307 -32.41 38.18 8.89
C ASP A 307 -32.27 37.83 7.39
N ASP A 308 -31.09 38.08 6.81
CA ASP A 308 -30.78 37.77 5.41
C ASP A 308 -30.32 36.31 5.22
N ASN A 309 -29.85 35.65 6.30
CA ASN A 309 -29.38 34.27 6.27
C ASN A 309 -29.63 33.56 7.60
N TRP A 310 -30.75 32.85 7.67
CA TRP A 310 -31.26 32.22 8.89
C TRP A 310 -30.38 31.07 9.42
N ASP A 311 -29.36 30.63 8.67
CA ASP A 311 -28.40 29.62 9.13
C ASP A 311 -27.24 30.23 9.94
N LEU A 312 -27.07 31.55 9.89
CA LEU A 312 -25.97 32.26 10.55
C LEU A 312 -26.48 33.07 11.74
N PRO A 313 -25.65 33.21 12.80
CA PRO A 313 -25.95 34.10 13.91
C PRO A 313 -26.10 35.56 13.45
N SER A 314 -26.97 36.31 14.11
CA SER A 314 -27.05 37.77 13.92
C SER A 314 -25.81 38.49 14.49
N SER A 315 -25.65 39.78 14.20
CA SER A 315 -24.55 40.58 14.73
C SER A 315 -24.60 40.81 16.25
N ILE A 316 -25.76 40.60 16.86
CA ILE A 316 -26.00 40.76 18.31
C ILE A 316 -26.23 39.41 19.00
N ALA A 317 -26.01 38.29 18.29
CA ALA A 317 -26.25 36.97 18.83
C ALA A 317 -25.23 36.60 19.91
N GLU A 318 -25.70 35.91 20.93
CA GLU A 318 -24.90 35.25 21.96
C GLU A 318 -25.16 33.74 21.93
N MET A 319 -24.28 32.95 22.53
CA MET A 319 -24.47 31.50 22.61
C MET A 319 -25.34 31.16 23.82
N THR A 320 -26.41 30.39 23.64
CA THR A 320 -27.29 29.95 24.74
C THR A 320 -27.62 28.47 24.65
N ASP A 321 -27.92 27.84 25.80
CA ASP A 321 -28.62 26.56 25.84
C ASP A 321 -30.01 26.75 25.21
N LEU A 322 -30.45 25.79 24.38
CA LEU A 322 -31.77 25.76 23.72
C LEU A 322 -32.59 24.56 24.22
N PHE A 323 -31.93 23.43 24.44
CA PHE A 323 -32.53 22.22 24.98
C PHE A 323 -31.51 21.52 25.86
N LYS A 324 -31.92 21.10 27.05
CA LYS A 324 -31.05 20.39 27.98
C LYS A 324 -31.82 19.27 28.66
N VAL A 325 -31.28 18.07 28.61
CA VAL A 325 -31.72 16.92 29.40
C VAL A 325 -30.66 16.62 30.43
N LYS A 326 -31.07 16.45 31.68
CA LYS A 326 -30.22 16.03 32.79
C LYS A 326 -30.91 14.92 33.58
N PHE A 327 -30.12 14.02 34.12
CA PHE A 327 -30.60 13.01 35.07
C PHE A 327 -30.17 13.41 36.46
N GLU A 328 -31.14 13.58 37.34
CA GLU A 328 -30.92 13.90 38.75
C GLU A 328 -31.42 12.75 39.62
N SER A 329 -30.91 12.68 40.83
CA SER A 329 -31.40 11.77 41.86
C SER A 329 -32.23 12.59 42.84
N ASP A 330 -33.46 12.16 43.07
CA ASP A 330 -34.25 12.65 44.18
C ASP A 330 -33.69 12.06 45.48
N GLY A 331 -33.29 12.92 46.42
CA GLY A 331 -32.67 12.52 47.68
C GLY A 331 -33.62 11.80 48.64
N ASP A 332 -34.93 12.01 48.49
CA ASP A 332 -35.95 11.47 49.38
C ASP A 332 -36.49 10.14 48.85
N THR A 333 -36.62 10.00 47.52
CA THR A 333 -37.24 8.82 46.89
C THR A 333 -36.23 7.85 46.28
N LEU A 334 -34.96 8.24 46.15
CA LEU A 334 -33.92 7.50 45.42
C LEU A 334 -34.26 7.26 43.93
N SER A 335 -35.29 7.93 43.42
CA SER A 335 -35.73 7.83 42.02
C SER A 335 -34.82 8.68 41.12
N ARG A 336 -34.64 8.22 39.88
CA ARG A 336 -33.99 9.01 38.83
C ARG A 336 -35.03 9.87 38.14
N ILE A 337 -34.88 11.18 38.25
CA ILE A 337 -35.72 12.15 37.55
C ILE A 337 -35.01 12.58 36.28
N ALA A 338 -35.70 12.48 35.15
CA ALA A 338 -35.26 13.10 33.92
C ALA A 338 -35.87 14.51 33.85
N THR A 339 -35.01 15.53 33.85
CA THR A 339 -35.42 16.90 33.64
C THR A 339 -35.07 17.32 32.23
N MET A 340 -36.06 17.89 31.54
CA MET A 340 -35.93 18.50 30.23
C MET A 340 -36.20 19.99 30.35
N ASP A 341 -35.19 20.81 30.05
CA ASP A 341 -35.28 22.25 29.98
C ASP A 341 -35.31 22.69 28.50
N LEU A 342 -36.33 23.46 28.14
CA LEU A 342 -36.47 24.15 26.85
C LEU A 342 -36.23 25.64 27.06
N PHE A 343 -35.34 26.23 26.29
CA PHE A 343 -34.98 27.64 26.37
C PHE A 343 -35.36 28.34 25.05
N GLY A 344 -35.94 29.53 25.15
CA GLY A 344 -36.30 30.35 24.00
C GLY A 344 -36.35 31.83 24.34
N PHE A 345 -36.66 32.66 23.35
CA PHE A 345 -36.86 34.09 23.56
C PHE A 345 -38.03 34.31 24.52
N GLY A 346 -37.76 34.84 25.71
CA GLY A 346 -38.77 35.08 26.76
C GLY A 346 -38.74 34.12 27.96
N GLY A 347 -37.83 33.13 28.00
CA GLY A 347 -37.56 32.37 29.24
C GLY A 347 -37.27 30.87 29.07
N ARG A 348 -37.28 30.15 30.19
CA ARG A 348 -37.10 28.68 30.29
C ARG A 348 -38.43 28.00 30.62
N LYS A 349 -38.76 26.93 29.91
CA LYS A 349 -39.80 25.98 30.30
C LYS A 349 -39.15 24.68 30.78
N ARG A 350 -39.50 24.23 31.98
CA ARG A 350 -39.02 22.96 32.54
C ARG A 350 -40.11 21.90 32.50
N VAL A 351 -39.72 20.70 32.13
CA VAL A 351 -40.53 19.48 32.21
C VAL A 351 -39.78 18.46 33.04
N ASN A 352 -40.41 17.97 34.11
CA ASN A 352 -39.91 16.87 34.93
C ASN A 352 -40.71 15.61 34.62
N ILE A 353 -40.02 14.51 34.37
CA ILE A 353 -40.60 13.19 34.17
C ILE A 353 -40.12 12.30 35.30
N ASP A 354 -41.04 11.93 36.16
CA ASP A 354 -40.83 11.01 37.27
C ASP A 354 -41.59 9.69 36.99
N PRO A 355 -40.91 8.53 36.99
CA PRO A 355 -41.56 7.23 36.75
C PRO A 355 -42.65 6.86 37.77
N GLU A 356 -42.54 7.36 39.00
CA GLU A 356 -43.44 7.06 40.10
C GLU A 356 -44.55 8.12 40.24
N PHE A 357 -44.20 9.39 40.08
CA PHE A 357 -45.12 10.50 40.34
C PHE A 357 -45.79 11.07 39.07
N GLY A 358 -45.20 10.91 37.88
CA GLY A 358 -45.79 11.36 36.62
C GLY A 358 -45.09 12.55 35.97
N LEU A 359 -45.83 13.39 35.26
CA LEU A 359 -45.29 14.50 34.45
C LEU A 359 -45.59 15.85 35.12
N ARG A 360 -44.57 16.68 35.31
CA ARG A 360 -44.76 18.07 35.77
C ARG A 360 -44.19 19.08 34.77
N ILE A 361 -44.97 20.10 34.43
CA ILE A 361 -44.61 21.18 33.52
C ILE A 361 -44.63 22.50 34.29
N TYR A 362 -43.53 23.24 34.25
CA TYR A 362 -43.36 24.52 34.93
C TYR A 362 -43.41 25.68 33.95
N SER A 363 -44.06 26.78 34.35
CA SER A 363 -44.10 28.01 33.57
C SER A 363 -42.79 28.80 33.68
N ASN A 364 -42.48 29.34 34.86
CA ASN A 364 -41.30 30.17 35.13
C ASN A 364 -40.69 29.76 36.49
N GLU A 365 -40.14 28.55 36.53
CA GLU A 365 -39.61 27.96 37.76
C GLU A 365 -38.56 28.84 38.45
N GLY A 366 -38.70 29.03 39.77
CA GLY A 366 -37.82 29.85 40.60
C GLY A 366 -38.14 31.35 40.54
N THR A 367 -39.31 31.74 40.03
CA THR A 367 -39.82 33.12 40.06
C THR A 367 -41.07 33.22 40.91
N ASP A 368 -41.41 34.43 41.35
CA ASP A 368 -42.63 34.68 42.13
C ASP A 368 -43.92 34.36 41.32
N ASP A 369 -43.84 34.24 39.99
CA ASP A 369 -44.95 33.91 39.08
C ASP A 369 -44.96 32.41 38.70
N GLU A 370 -44.28 31.54 39.45
CA GLU A 370 -44.18 30.11 39.13
C GLU A 370 -45.55 29.41 39.23
N SER A 371 -46.03 28.93 38.10
CA SER A 371 -47.17 28.00 38.01
C SER A 371 -46.73 26.66 37.45
N HIS A 372 -47.41 25.59 37.85
CA HIS A 372 -47.12 24.26 37.34
C HIS A 372 -48.37 23.42 37.13
N LEU A 373 -48.32 22.61 36.08
CA LEU A 373 -49.28 21.55 35.79
C LEU A 373 -48.62 20.22 36.12
N PHE A 374 -49.28 19.41 36.94
CA PHE A 374 -48.87 18.06 37.28
C PHE A 374 -49.91 17.05 36.78
N LEU A 375 -49.46 16.12 35.96
CA LEU A 375 -50.23 14.99 35.46
C LEU A 375 -49.75 13.75 36.21
N GLY A 376 -50.46 13.41 37.29
CA GLY A 376 -50.22 12.21 38.07
C GLY A 376 -50.95 11.00 37.49
N LYS A 377 -50.62 9.83 38.04
CA LYS A 377 -51.26 8.56 37.66
C LYS A 377 -52.78 8.60 37.81
N ASP A 378 -53.26 9.18 38.92
CA ASP A 378 -54.68 9.15 39.30
C ASP A 378 -55.32 10.57 39.34
N SER A 379 -54.51 11.63 39.24
CA SER A 379 -54.96 13.03 39.32
C SER A 379 -54.31 13.95 38.28
N ILE A 380 -54.96 15.09 38.08
CA ILE A 380 -54.41 16.28 37.43
C ILE A 380 -54.47 17.44 38.43
N ASP A 381 -53.34 18.12 38.59
CA ASP A 381 -53.15 19.21 39.54
C ASP A 381 -52.59 20.44 38.83
N TYR A 382 -53.17 21.60 39.08
CA TYR A 382 -52.64 22.88 38.62
C TYR A 382 -52.43 23.82 39.81
N SER A 383 -51.21 24.33 39.98
CA SER A 383 -50.93 25.41 40.92
C SER A 383 -50.76 26.71 40.15
N ASP A 384 -51.45 27.76 40.57
CA ASP A 384 -51.17 29.11 40.08
C ASP A 384 -50.00 29.74 40.86
N GLY A 385 -49.43 30.81 40.30
CA GLY A 385 -48.34 31.58 40.94
C GLY A 385 -48.80 32.40 42.14
N LEU A 386 -50.06 32.26 42.58
CA LEU A 386 -50.62 32.93 43.76
C LEU A 386 -50.78 31.97 44.94
N GLY A 387 -50.35 30.71 44.78
CA GLY A 387 -50.44 29.68 45.80
C GLY A 387 -51.78 28.94 45.87
N HIS A 388 -52.68 29.15 44.90
CA HIS A 388 -53.89 28.33 44.78
C HIS A 388 -53.57 27.03 44.06
N VAL A 389 -54.14 25.92 44.56
CA VAL A 389 -54.00 24.59 43.96
C VAL A 389 -55.37 24.07 43.55
N TYR A 390 -55.48 23.65 42.29
CA TYR A 390 -56.68 23.09 41.67
C TYR A 390 -56.45 21.60 41.42
N HIS A 391 -57.18 20.74 42.14
CA HIS A 391 -57.06 19.28 42.08
C HIS A 391 -58.29 18.65 41.42
N SER A 392 -58.08 17.67 40.54
CA SER A 392 -59.15 16.79 40.05
C SER A 392 -58.62 15.37 39.84
N ASP A 393 -59.41 14.37 40.21
CA ASP A 393 -59.19 13.01 39.73
C ASP A 393 -59.62 12.86 38.27
N TRP A 394 -59.03 11.88 37.56
CA TRP A 394 -59.31 11.65 36.15
C TRP A 394 -60.77 11.28 35.87
N ASN A 395 -61.42 10.54 36.79
CA ASN A 395 -62.80 10.08 36.61
C ASN A 395 -63.80 11.25 36.69
N SER A 396 -63.56 12.19 37.60
CA SER A 396 -64.34 13.41 37.77
C SER A 396 -64.21 14.33 36.58
N LEU A 397 -62.99 14.44 36.01
CA LEU A 397 -62.74 15.19 34.79
C LEU A 397 -63.45 14.55 33.58
N LEU A 398 -63.30 13.23 33.40
CA LEU A 398 -63.95 12.47 32.33
C LEU A 398 -65.47 12.61 32.36
N LYS A 399 -66.09 12.55 33.54
CA LYS A 399 -67.54 12.75 33.73
C LYS A 399 -68.04 14.16 33.40
N LYS A 400 -67.16 15.16 33.34
CA LYS A 400 -67.52 16.53 32.93
C LYS A 400 -67.35 16.74 31.43
N ILE A 401 -66.51 15.93 30.78
CA ILE A 401 -66.20 16.02 29.35
C ILE A 401 -67.16 15.16 28.52
N LEU A 402 -67.50 13.97 29.02
CA LEU A 402 -68.53 13.07 28.50
C LEU A 402 -69.91 13.50 29.00
#